data_AF-A0A8B6D8L5-F1
#
_entry.id   AF-A0A8B6D8L5-F1
#
_cell.length_a   1.000
_cell.length_b   1.000
_cell.length_c   1.000
_cell.angle_alpha   90.00
_cell.angle_beta   90.00
_cell.angle_gamma   90.00
#
_symmetry.space_group_name_H-M   'P 1'
#
loop_
_entity.id
_entity.type
_entity.pdbx_description
1 polymer ?
#
loop_
_entity_poly.entity_id
_entity_poly.type
_entity_poly.pdbx_seq_one_letter_code
_entity_poly.pdbx_strand_id
1 'polypeptide(L)'
;MAQAASKTCEICMSAPGSQYCLDCEQYYCENCKLLHKRQKSSTYHQFQHASGLIPEGKSRCGQHKEEFTLMCNTCNVPVCTSCVAGKHNGHKFSKMVDAIAQLRGENETLIHDKTNEANQNISKIEDNLKSFENDVESVIKAITDQGNMIKSMVDKSVAQMIALVKEQSKKEKDKLTKSLSAAKSTLVAGQNLDKRRRDLDKTRPDENMVQQMKKMKEDINKLRIDSLPQFPKISFQSKAVTEDDIIHLIGSYTLSGCSPVKEKEYQQHGKLFRCSYCG
;
A
#
# COMPACT_ATOMS: atom_id res chain seq x y z
N MET A 1 -23.79 -4.49 -24.12
CA MET A 1 -24.73 -3.75 -24.99
C MET A 1 -24.76 -4.45 -26.35
N ALA A 2 -25.83 -5.17 -26.66
CA ALA A 2 -25.95 -5.87 -27.94
C ALA A 2 -26.24 -4.85 -29.04
N GLN A 3 -25.34 -4.72 -30.02
CA GLN A 3 -25.55 -3.91 -31.21
C GLN A 3 -26.62 -4.59 -32.08
N ALA A 4 -27.80 -3.99 -32.14
CA ALA A 4 -28.81 -4.35 -33.13
C ALA A 4 -28.25 -4.07 -34.53
N ALA A 5 -28.28 -5.08 -35.41
CA ALA A 5 -27.86 -4.93 -36.80
C ALA A 5 -28.66 -3.79 -37.46
N SER A 6 -27.98 -2.68 -37.76
CA SER A 6 -28.58 -1.51 -38.42
C SER A 6 -28.99 -1.90 -39.84
N LYS A 7 -30.29 -2.09 -40.07
CA LYS A 7 -30.86 -2.30 -41.41
C LYS A 7 -30.80 -0.97 -42.18
N THR A 8 -30.39 -0.99 -43.45
CA THR A 8 -30.35 0.19 -44.34
C THR A 8 -31.72 0.47 -44.94
N CYS A 9 -32.01 1.72 -45.28
CA CYS A 9 -33.22 2.11 -45.99
C CYS A 9 -33.28 1.38 -47.35
N GLU A 10 -34.34 0.63 -47.60
CA GLU A 10 -34.50 -0.20 -48.80
C GLU A 10 -34.87 0.62 -50.04
N ILE A 11 -35.28 1.88 -49.85
CA ILE A 11 -35.69 2.78 -50.94
C ILE A 11 -34.51 3.56 -51.52
N CYS A 12 -33.69 4.16 -50.65
CA CYS A 12 -32.57 4.99 -51.10
C CYS A 12 -31.20 4.31 -50.92
N MET A 13 -31.13 3.19 -50.20
CA MET A 13 -29.92 2.40 -49.94
C MET A 13 -28.74 3.18 -49.34
N SER A 14 -28.94 4.43 -48.94
CA SER A 14 -27.87 5.38 -48.59
C SER A 14 -27.95 5.87 -47.14
N ALA A 15 -29.04 5.57 -46.44
CA ALA A 15 -29.30 6.02 -45.08
C ALA A 15 -29.74 4.84 -44.20
N PRO A 16 -29.54 4.90 -42.86
CA PRO A 16 -30.06 3.88 -41.95
C PRO A 16 -31.60 3.84 -42.02
N GLY A 17 -32.15 2.63 -42.03
CA GLY A 17 -33.58 2.36 -42.04
C GLY A 17 -34.16 2.52 -40.64
N SER A 18 -34.26 3.77 -40.17
CA SER A 18 -34.73 4.11 -38.83
C SER A 18 -36.24 3.87 -38.61
N GLN A 19 -37.00 3.65 -39.68
CA GLN A 19 -38.46 3.49 -39.65
C GLN A 19 -38.86 2.25 -40.43
N TYR A 20 -39.85 1.51 -39.95
CA TYR A 20 -40.39 0.34 -40.62
C TYR A 20 -41.87 0.56 -40.96
N CYS A 21 -42.23 0.37 -42.23
CA CYS A 21 -43.63 0.45 -42.66
C CYS A 21 -44.31 -0.90 -42.42
N LEU A 22 -45.39 -0.92 -41.62
CA LEU A 22 -46.09 -2.16 -41.25
C LEU A 22 -46.87 -2.78 -42.42
N ASP A 23 -47.32 -1.95 -43.37
CA ASP A 23 -48.12 -2.39 -44.52
C ASP A 23 -47.26 -2.83 -45.71
N CYS A 24 -46.10 -2.21 -45.89
CA CYS A 24 -45.16 -2.55 -46.97
C CYS A 24 -44.07 -3.52 -46.53
N GLU A 25 -43.93 -3.77 -45.23
CA GLU A 25 -42.93 -4.63 -44.63
C GLU A 25 -41.47 -4.27 -45.02
N GLN A 26 -41.19 -2.97 -45.14
CA GLN A 26 -39.92 -2.44 -45.64
C GLN A 26 -39.33 -1.40 -44.68
N TYR A 27 -37.99 -1.31 -44.66
CA TYR A 27 -37.26 -0.28 -43.90
C TYR A 27 -37.07 1.02 -44.70
N TYR A 28 -37.38 2.14 -44.07
CA TYR A 28 -37.29 3.49 -44.61
C TYR A 28 -36.42 4.36 -43.69
N CYS A 29 -35.66 5.28 -44.28
CA CYS A 29 -35.16 6.43 -43.52
C CYS A 29 -36.27 7.47 -43.36
N GLU A 30 -36.07 8.46 -42.48
CA GLU A 30 -37.09 9.48 -42.20
C GLU A 30 -37.56 10.22 -43.47
N ASN A 31 -36.64 10.52 -44.39
CA ASN A 31 -36.98 11.17 -45.66
C ASN A 31 -37.83 10.27 -46.57
N CYS A 32 -37.45 8.99 -46.70
CA CYS A 32 -38.21 8.05 -47.52
C CYS A 32 -39.59 7.75 -46.92
N LYS A 33 -39.74 7.73 -45.59
CA LYS A 33 -41.06 7.64 -44.91
C LYS A 33 -41.96 8.81 -45.28
N LEU A 34 -41.43 10.04 -45.26
CA LEU A 34 -42.21 11.24 -45.61
C LEU A 34 -42.67 11.21 -47.08
N LEU A 35 -41.81 10.76 -47.99
CA LEU A 35 -42.17 10.58 -49.39
C LEU A 35 -43.21 9.47 -49.57
N HIS A 36 -43.05 8.36 -48.86
CA HIS A 36 -43.99 7.23 -48.87
C HIS A 36 -45.39 7.63 -48.41
N LYS A 37 -45.51 8.44 -47.34
CA LYS A 37 -46.80 8.95 -46.87
C LYS A 37 -47.45 9.99 -47.79
N ARG A 38 -46.70 10.61 -48.69
CA ARG A 38 -47.23 11.57 -49.68
C ARG A 38 -47.85 10.90 -50.91
N GLN A 39 -47.54 9.64 -51.15
CA GLN A 39 -48.14 8.87 -52.25
C GLN A 39 -49.57 8.45 -51.89
N LYS A 40 -50.50 8.61 -52.84
CA LYS A 40 -51.94 8.29 -52.63
C LYS A 40 -52.18 6.84 -52.19
N SER A 41 -51.35 5.91 -52.66
CA SER A 41 -51.43 4.48 -52.36
C SER A 41 -50.97 4.11 -50.94
N SER A 42 -50.19 4.96 -50.28
CA SER A 42 -49.53 4.67 -49.01
C SER A 42 -49.71 5.78 -47.97
N THR A 43 -50.67 6.68 -48.21
CA THR A 43 -50.98 7.81 -47.32
C THR A 43 -51.35 7.36 -45.91
N TYR A 44 -52.05 6.22 -45.80
CA TYR A 44 -52.53 5.68 -44.53
C TYR A 44 -51.63 4.59 -43.95
N HIS A 45 -50.48 4.30 -44.57
CA HIS A 45 -49.60 3.26 -44.06
C HIS A 45 -48.99 3.65 -42.71
N GLN A 46 -48.92 2.68 -41.81
CA GLN A 46 -48.40 2.86 -40.46
C GLN A 46 -46.89 2.63 -40.42
N PHE A 47 -46.20 3.41 -39.60
CA PHE A 47 -44.75 3.36 -39.42
C PHE A 47 -44.40 3.25 -37.95
N GLN A 48 -43.37 2.45 -37.63
CA GLN A 48 -42.78 2.35 -36.30
C GLN A 48 -41.27 2.60 -36.35
N HIS A 49 -40.70 3.09 -35.25
CA HIS A 49 -39.25 3.22 -35.12
C HIS A 49 -38.60 1.83 -35.12
N ALA A 50 -37.50 1.68 -35.85
CA ALA A 50 -36.65 0.50 -35.80
C ALA A 50 -35.83 0.48 -34.50
N SER A 51 -36.49 0.47 -33.34
CA SER A 51 -35.84 -0.02 -32.12
C SER A 51 -35.51 -1.49 -32.38
N GLY A 52 -34.35 -2.00 -31.94
CA GLY A 52 -33.92 -3.39 -32.21
C GLY A 52 -34.85 -4.50 -31.69
N LEU A 53 -36.04 -4.14 -31.18
CA LEU A 53 -37.17 -5.01 -30.93
C LEU A 53 -38.08 -4.96 -32.15
N ILE A 54 -38.21 -6.09 -32.84
CA ILE A 54 -39.14 -6.23 -33.97
C ILE A 54 -40.53 -5.75 -33.50
N PRO A 55 -41.21 -4.89 -34.27
CA PRO A 55 -42.61 -4.51 -34.04
C PRO A 55 -43.48 -5.70 -33.64
N GLU A 56 -44.53 -5.45 -32.86
CA GLU A 56 -45.69 -6.35 -32.70
C GLU A 56 -46.48 -6.52 -34.02
N GLY A 57 -45.80 -6.62 -35.15
CA GLY A 57 -46.35 -7.19 -36.37
C GLY A 57 -46.41 -8.70 -36.16
N LYS A 58 -47.60 -9.28 -36.34
CA LYS A 58 -47.82 -10.73 -36.40
C LYS A 58 -46.69 -11.38 -37.19
N SER A 59 -45.75 -12.02 -36.49
CA SER A 59 -44.63 -12.68 -37.16
C SER A 59 -45.21 -13.82 -38.00
N ARG A 60 -45.06 -13.68 -39.31
CA ARG A 60 -45.62 -14.61 -40.29
C ARG A 60 -44.53 -15.45 -40.91
N CYS A 61 -44.88 -16.68 -41.25
CA CYS A 61 -44.03 -17.57 -42.01
C CYS A 61 -43.73 -16.94 -43.38
N GLY A 62 -42.45 -16.73 -43.70
CA GLY A 62 -42.05 -16.18 -45.00
C GLY A 62 -42.43 -17.05 -46.21
N GLN A 63 -42.67 -18.36 -46.00
CA GLN A 63 -43.07 -19.28 -47.08
C GLN A 63 -44.58 -19.32 -47.29
N HIS A 64 -45.38 -19.26 -46.22
CA HIS A 64 -46.83 -19.47 -46.29
C HIS A 64 -47.64 -18.22 -45.97
N LYS A 65 -47.00 -17.13 -45.51
CA LYS A 65 -47.62 -15.88 -45.06
C LYS A 65 -48.66 -16.05 -43.93
N GLU A 66 -48.63 -17.18 -43.24
CA GLU A 66 -49.45 -17.53 -42.07
C GLU A 66 -48.76 -17.14 -40.76
N GLU A 67 -49.52 -16.90 -39.68
CA GLU A 67 -48.96 -16.63 -38.36
C GLU A 67 -48.25 -17.85 -37.76
N PHE A 68 -47.17 -17.60 -37.03
CA PHE A 68 -46.54 -18.65 -36.21
C PHE A 68 -47.41 -18.96 -34.99
N THR A 69 -47.97 -20.17 -34.95
CA THR A 69 -48.86 -20.61 -33.86
C THR A 69 -48.24 -21.70 -32.98
N LEU A 70 -47.21 -22.39 -33.50
CA LEU A 70 -46.56 -23.52 -32.84
C LEU A 70 -45.03 -23.34 -32.85
N MET A 71 -44.36 -23.93 -31.87
CA MET A 71 -42.91 -24.07 -31.82
C MET A 71 -42.54 -25.51 -32.19
N CYS A 72 -41.67 -25.70 -33.18
CA CYS A 72 -41.16 -27.02 -33.53
C CYS A 72 -40.00 -27.37 -32.60
N ASN A 73 -40.23 -28.23 -31.61
CA ASN A 73 -39.24 -28.59 -30.59
C ASN A 73 -38.02 -29.33 -31.18
N THR A 74 -38.20 -30.08 -32.28
CA THR A 74 -37.09 -30.77 -32.96
C THR A 74 -36.12 -29.82 -33.67
N CYS A 75 -36.64 -28.74 -34.26
CA CYS A 75 -35.86 -27.78 -35.05
C CYS A 75 -35.53 -26.49 -34.28
N ASN A 76 -36.14 -26.32 -33.11
CA ASN A 76 -36.07 -25.12 -32.28
C ASN A 76 -36.44 -23.83 -33.03
N VAL A 77 -37.51 -23.86 -33.84
CA VAL A 77 -37.99 -22.70 -34.60
C VAL A 77 -39.51 -22.56 -34.56
N PRO A 78 -40.06 -21.34 -34.59
CA PRO A 78 -41.49 -21.12 -34.71
C PRO A 78 -41.99 -21.55 -36.10
N VAL A 79 -43.17 -22.18 -36.15
CA VAL A 79 -43.77 -22.74 -37.37
C VAL A 79 -45.26 -22.41 -37.47
N CYS A 80 -45.74 -22.19 -38.70
CA CYS A 80 -47.17 -22.06 -39.00
C CYS A 80 -47.79 -23.44 -39.29
N THR A 81 -49.12 -23.51 -39.39
CA THR A 81 -49.85 -24.76 -39.65
C THR A 81 -49.42 -25.45 -40.95
N SER A 82 -49.17 -24.68 -42.02
CA SER A 82 -48.70 -25.22 -43.29
C SER A 82 -47.27 -25.78 -43.20
N CYS A 83 -46.40 -25.20 -42.36
CA CYS A 83 -45.06 -25.77 -42.10
C CYS A 83 -45.13 -27.13 -41.40
N VAL A 84 -46.09 -27.31 -40.49
CA VAL A 84 -46.31 -28.57 -39.76
C VAL A 84 -46.76 -29.69 -40.70
N ALA A 85 -47.68 -29.39 -41.62
CA ALA A 85 -48.15 -30.36 -42.60
C ALA A 85 -47.10 -30.70 -43.69
N GLY A 86 -46.13 -29.81 -43.90
CA GLY A 86 -45.06 -29.97 -44.88
C GLY A 86 -43.73 -30.37 -44.25
N LYS A 87 -42.79 -29.42 -44.23
CA LYS A 87 -41.37 -29.66 -43.90
C LYS A 87 -41.12 -30.18 -42.49
N HIS A 88 -42.02 -29.94 -41.55
CA HIS A 88 -41.89 -30.38 -40.16
C HIS A 88 -42.80 -31.58 -39.84
N ASN A 89 -43.39 -32.23 -40.85
CA ASN A 89 -44.29 -33.35 -40.62
C ASN A 89 -43.58 -34.48 -39.83
N GLY A 90 -44.22 -34.95 -38.76
CA GLY A 90 -43.66 -35.94 -37.83
C GLY A 90 -42.75 -35.39 -36.73
N HIS A 91 -42.49 -34.08 -36.65
CA HIS A 91 -41.76 -33.48 -35.52
C HIS A 91 -42.64 -33.28 -34.28
N LYS A 92 -42.00 -32.97 -33.15
CA LYS A 92 -42.69 -32.61 -31.90
C LYS A 92 -42.95 -31.11 -31.85
N PHE A 93 -44.14 -30.72 -31.39
CA PHE A 93 -44.57 -29.34 -31.31
C PHE A 93 -45.09 -28.97 -29.92
N SER A 94 -44.94 -27.70 -29.57
CA SER A 94 -45.60 -27.08 -28.42
C SER A 94 -46.36 -25.82 -28.88
N LYS A 95 -47.37 -25.40 -28.12
CA LYS A 95 -48.00 -24.10 -28.38
C LYS A 95 -46.96 -23.02 -28.12
N MET A 96 -46.94 -21.99 -28.96
CA MET A 96 -46.02 -20.85 -28.78
C MET A 96 -46.13 -20.23 -27.39
N VAL A 97 -47.36 -20.12 -26.86
CA VAL A 97 -47.61 -19.57 -25.52
C VAL A 97 -46.93 -20.41 -24.43
N ASP A 98 -47.04 -21.73 -24.51
CA ASP A 98 -46.47 -22.66 -23.52
C ASP A 98 -44.94 -22.68 -23.60
N ALA A 99 -44.38 -22.67 -24.82
CA ALA A 99 -42.93 -22.60 -25.04
C ALA A 99 -42.33 -21.29 -24.49
N ILE A 100 -43.02 -20.16 -24.71
CA ILE A 100 -42.61 -18.86 -24.16
C ILE A 100 -42.71 -18.87 -22.63
N ALA A 101 -43.77 -19.44 -22.05
CA ALA A 101 -43.92 -19.54 -20.61
C ALA A 101 -42.81 -20.39 -19.96
N GLN A 102 -42.46 -21.51 -20.58
CA GLN A 102 -41.35 -22.37 -20.15
C GLN A 102 -40.01 -21.61 -20.19
N LEU A 103 -39.67 -21.01 -21.34
CA LEU A 103 -38.42 -20.25 -21.49
C LEU A 103 -38.34 -19.06 -20.52
N ARG A 104 -39.48 -18.44 -20.19
CA ARG A 104 -39.53 -17.37 -19.17
C ARG A 104 -39.16 -17.91 -17.79
N GLY A 105 -39.74 -19.03 -17.35
CA GLY A 105 -39.41 -19.64 -16.06
C GLY A 105 -37.97 -20.13 -15.97
N GLU A 106 -37.44 -20.72 -17.05
CA GLU A 106 -36.04 -21.13 -17.15
C GLU A 106 -35.10 -19.92 -17.07
N ASN A 107 -35.38 -18.86 -17.83
CA ASN A 107 -34.59 -17.63 -17.79
C ASN A 107 -34.67 -16.95 -16.42
N GLU A 108 -35.85 -16.89 -15.79
CA GLU A 108 -36.04 -16.32 -14.46
C GLU A 108 -35.18 -17.05 -13.42
N THR A 109 -35.21 -18.39 -13.44
CA THR A 109 -34.40 -19.23 -12.54
C THR A 109 -32.92 -19.04 -12.80
N LEU A 110 -32.48 -19.09 -14.06
CA LEU A 110 -31.06 -18.94 -14.41
C LEU A 110 -30.52 -17.55 -14.07
N ILE A 111 -31.32 -16.49 -14.31
CA ILE A 111 -30.97 -15.12 -13.93
C ILE A 111 -30.86 -15.02 -12.41
N HIS A 112 -31.81 -15.57 -11.67
CA HIS A 112 -31.79 -15.58 -10.21
C HIS A 112 -30.54 -16.27 -9.66
N ASP A 113 -30.24 -17.48 -10.15
CA ASP A 113 -29.08 -18.25 -9.69
C ASP A 113 -27.76 -17.54 -10.01
N LYS A 114 -27.61 -17.00 -11.22
CA LYS A 114 -26.41 -16.26 -11.61
C LYS A 114 -26.26 -14.94 -10.85
N THR A 115 -27.36 -14.27 -10.55
CA THR A 115 -27.36 -13.06 -9.73
C THR A 115 -26.93 -13.38 -8.30
N ASN A 116 -27.42 -14.47 -7.73
CA ASN A 116 -27.04 -14.91 -6.38
C ASN A 116 -25.57 -15.35 -6.32
N GLU A 117 -25.09 -16.11 -7.30
CA GLU A 117 -23.67 -16.48 -7.41
C GLU A 117 -22.77 -15.24 -7.49
N ALA A 118 -23.15 -14.26 -8.31
CA ALA A 118 -22.44 -12.98 -8.41
C ALA A 118 -22.44 -12.22 -7.08
N ASN A 119 -23.58 -12.13 -6.39
CA ASN A 119 -23.69 -11.46 -5.09
C ASN A 119 -22.82 -12.13 -4.01
N GLN A 120 -22.77 -13.47 -3.98
CA GLN A 120 -21.91 -14.21 -3.06
C GLN A 120 -20.43 -13.96 -3.34
N ASN A 121 -20.04 -13.90 -4.62
CA ASN A 121 -18.66 -13.60 -5.01
C ASN A 121 -18.28 -12.16 -4.65
N ILE A 122 -19.18 -11.19 -4.86
CA ILE A 122 -18.97 -9.80 -4.46
C ILE A 122 -18.73 -9.72 -2.94
N SER A 123 -19.60 -10.33 -2.14
CA SER A 123 -19.47 -10.34 -0.68
C SER A 123 -18.13 -10.94 -0.23
N LYS A 124 -17.68 -12.06 -0.82
CA LYS A 124 -16.37 -12.65 -0.50
C LYS A 124 -15.20 -11.74 -0.88
N ILE A 125 -15.30 -11.02 -2.00
CA ILE A 125 -14.26 -10.08 -2.43
C ILE A 125 -14.21 -8.90 -1.46
N GLU A 126 -15.36 -8.36 -1.04
CA GLU A 126 -15.44 -7.28 -0.05
C GLU A 126 -14.83 -7.68 1.29
N ASP A 127 -15.15 -8.90 1.78
CA ASP A 127 -14.56 -9.43 3.01
C ASP A 127 -13.04 -9.61 2.90
N ASN A 128 -12.55 -10.14 1.77
CA ASN A 128 -11.13 -10.31 1.52
C ASN A 128 -10.40 -8.97 1.41
N LEU A 129 -11.01 -7.96 0.78
CA LEU A 129 -10.45 -6.60 0.71
C LEU A 129 -10.30 -6.00 2.10
N LYS A 130 -11.33 -6.12 2.93
CA LYS A 130 -11.27 -5.64 4.31
C LYS A 130 -10.21 -6.38 5.14
N SER A 131 -10.09 -7.70 4.97
CA SER A 131 -9.03 -8.48 5.63
C SER A 131 -7.65 -8.02 5.19
N PHE A 132 -7.46 -7.79 3.88
CA PHE A 132 -6.19 -7.32 3.32
C PHE A 132 -5.81 -5.93 3.85
N GLU A 133 -6.76 -5.00 3.96
CA GLU A 133 -6.54 -3.68 4.55
C GLU A 133 -6.08 -3.79 6.02
N ASN A 134 -6.71 -4.66 6.81
CA ASN A 134 -6.30 -4.92 8.19
C ASN A 134 -4.89 -5.53 8.27
N ASP A 135 -4.54 -6.45 7.36
CA ASP A 135 -3.21 -7.04 7.30
C ASP A 135 -2.14 -5.98 6.98
N VAL A 136 -2.43 -5.07 6.05
CA VAL A 136 -1.54 -3.94 5.71
C VAL A 136 -1.34 -3.04 6.93
N GLU A 137 -2.41 -2.65 7.62
CA GLU A 137 -2.31 -1.82 8.83
C GLU A 137 -1.50 -2.53 9.93
N SER A 138 -1.75 -3.82 10.14
CA SER A 138 -1.02 -4.65 11.09
C SER A 138 0.48 -4.71 10.79
N VAL A 139 0.85 -4.93 9.53
CA VAL A 139 2.26 -4.96 9.09
C VAL A 139 2.93 -3.59 9.27
N ILE A 140 2.27 -2.50 8.87
CA ILE A 140 2.78 -1.13 9.07
C ILE A 140 3.02 -0.86 10.55
N LYS A 141 2.08 -1.25 11.40
CA LYS A 141 2.21 -1.11 12.86
C LYS A 141 3.40 -1.92 13.39
N ALA A 142 3.57 -3.17 12.96
CA ALA A 142 4.68 -4.01 13.37
C ALA A 142 6.05 -3.42 12.99
N ILE A 143 6.18 -2.92 11.74
CA ILE A 143 7.41 -2.24 11.27
C ILE A 143 7.69 -1.01 12.14
N THR A 144 6.66 -0.21 12.42
CA THR A 144 6.77 1.01 13.22
C THR A 144 7.17 0.71 14.67
N ASP A 145 6.54 -0.29 15.29
CA ASP A 145 6.83 -0.71 16.66
C ASP A 145 8.27 -1.23 16.80
N GLN A 146 8.73 -2.02 15.84
CA GLN A 146 10.11 -2.51 15.79
C GLN A 146 11.12 -1.37 15.66
N GLY A 147 10.86 -0.40 14.77
CA GLY A 147 11.69 0.80 14.63
C GLY A 147 11.78 1.61 15.92
N ASN A 148 10.64 1.80 16.61
CA ASN A 148 10.58 2.50 17.88
C ASN A 148 11.34 1.75 19.01
N MET A 149 11.25 0.42 19.04
CA MET A 149 11.99 -0.41 19.98
C MET A 149 13.51 -0.24 19.77
N ILE A 150 13.99 -0.34 18.53
CA ILE A 150 15.42 -0.17 18.20
C ILE A 150 15.89 1.22 18.61
N LYS A 151 15.13 2.27 18.29
CA LYS A 151 15.43 3.65 18.69
C LYS A 151 15.59 3.78 20.20
N SER A 152 14.66 3.21 20.98
CA SER A 152 14.73 3.23 22.45
C SER A 152 15.97 2.51 22.99
N MET A 153 16.36 1.39 22.37
CA MET A 153 17.59 0.67 22.74
C MET A 153 18.85 1.49 22.45
N VAL A 154 18.88 2.21 21.33
CA VAL A 154 19.99 3.11 20.96
C VAL A 154 20.07 4.26 21.97
N ASP A 155 18.96 4.95 22.24
CA ASP A 155 18.92 6.07 23.20
C ASP A 155 19.40 5.64 24.60
N LYS A 156 18.94 4.48 25.07
CA LYS A 156 19.38 3.90 26.35
C LYS A 156 20.88 3.61 26.35
N SER A 157 21.42 3.05 25.27
CA SER A 157 22.85 2.72 25.15
C SER A 157 23.71 3.98 25.14
N VAL A 158 23.28 5.03 24.43
CA VAL A 158 23.94 6.35 24.42
C VAL A 158 23.95 6.96 25.82
N ALA A 159 22.80 6.98 26.50
CA ALA A 159 22.70 7.52 27.86
C ALA A 159 23.62 6.78 28.85
N GLN A 160 23.70 5.45 28.75
CA GLN A 160 24.61 4.63 29.56
C GLN A 160 26.08 4.95 29.29
N MET A 161 26.50 5.03 28.02
CA MET A 161 27.88 5.39 27.69
C MET A 161 28.27 6.76 28.22
N ILE A 162 27.39 7.76 28.09
CA ILE A 162 27.61 9.11 28.64
C ILE A 162 27.73 9.06 30.17
N ALA A 163 26.86 8.31 30.85
CA ALA A 163 26.90 8.19 32.31
C ALA A 163 28.21 7.57 32.79
N LEU A 164 28.70 6.53 32.10
CA LEU A 164 29.99 5.90 32.41
C LEU A 164 31.16 6.86 32.27
N VAL A 165 31.22 7.62 31.16
CA VAL A 165 32.27 8.62 30.95
C VAL A 165 32.24 9.70 32.03
N LYS A 166 31.05 10.20 32.40
CA LYS A 166 30.89 11.22 33.46
C LYS A 166 31.37 10.70 34.82
N GLU A 167 30.99 9.48 35.18
CA GLU A 167 31.37 8.89 36.46
C GLU A 167 32.88 8.64 36.55
N GLN A 168 33.49 8.11 35.49
CA GLN A 168 34.94 7.93 35.44
C GLN A 168 35.69 9.27 35.50
N SER A 169 35.21 10.27 34.74
CA SER A 169 35.80 11.62 34.75
C SER A 169 35.72 12.28 36.12
N LYS A 170 34.63 12.06 36.86
CA LYS A 170 34.47 12.56 38.24
C LYS A 170 35.49 11.92 39.17
N LYS A 171 35.63 10.60 39.16
CA LYS A 171 36.61 9.88 40.00
C LYS A 171 38.04 10.35 39.74
N GLU A 172 38.42 10.49 38.48
CA GLU A 172 39.77 10.98 38.12
C GLU A 172 39.96 12.45 38.51
N LYS A 173 38.95 13.31 38.33
CA LYS A 173 39.00 14.70 38.79
C LYS A 173 39.16 14.80 40.31
N ASP A 174 38.48 13.97 41.08
CA ASP A 174 38.59 13.94 42.54
C ASP A 174 39.99 13.53 43.00
N LYS A 175 40.61 12.54 42.33
CA LYS A 175 42.01 12.15 42.58
C LYS A 175 42.97 13.30 42.30
N LEU A 176 42.86 13.92 41.13
CA LEU A 176 43.71 15.05 40.75
C LEU A 176 43.54 16.25 41.69
N THR A 177 42.31 16.50 42.17
CA THR A 177 42.01 17.58 43.12
C THR A 177 42.64 17.32 44.48
N LYS A 178 42.62 16.06 44.96
CA LYS A 178 43.32 15.66 46.19
C LYS A 178 44.83 15.84 46.06
N SER A 179 45.43 15.36 44.97
CA SER A 179 46.87 15.55 44.69
C SER A 179 47.24 17.03 44.61
N LEU A 180 46.41 17.86 43.96
CA LEU A 180 46.61 19.30 43.89
C LEU A 180 46.58 19.95 45.28
N SER A 181 45.64 19.57 46.14
CA SER A 181 45.53 20.13 47.49
C SER A 181 46.73 19.73 48.37
N ALA A 182 47.22 18.50 48.26
CA ALA A 182 48.40 18.02 48.97
C ALA A 182 49.68 18.76 48.52
N ALA A 183 49.85 18.94 47.20
CA ALA A 183 50.96 19.70 46.64
C ALA A 183 50.95 21.16 47.10
N LYS A 184 49.77 21.82 47.11
CA LYS A 184 49.61 23.18 47.62
C LYS A 184 49.93 23.28 49.11
N SER A 185 49.49 22.33 49.93
CA SER A 185 49.79 22.31 51.37
C SER A 185 51.30 22.18 51.63
N THR A 186 51.98 21.31 50.89
CA THR A 186 53.44 21.14 50.97
C THR A 186 54.19 22.42 50.58
N LEU A 187 53.72 23.12 49.53
CA LEU A 187 54.27 24.41 49.12
C LEU A 187 54.14 25.46 50.24
N VAL A 188 52.96 25.57 50.87
CA VAL A 188 52.74 26.52 51.98
C VAL A 188 53.63 26.17 53.19
N ALA A 189 53.77 24.88 53.52
CA ALA A 189 54.67 24.44 54.58
C ALA A 189 56.14 24.82 54.29
N GLY A 190 56.60 24.62 53.05
CA GLY A 190 57.91 25.06 52.59
C GLY A 190 58.11 26.57 52.68
N GLN A 191 57.14 27.36 52.24
CA GLN A 191 57.17 28.83 52.35
C GLN A 191 57.24 29.32 53.80
N ASN A 192 56.51 28.66 54.71
CA ASN A 192 56.54 28.98 56.14
C ASN A 192 57.90 28.65 56.77
N LEU A 193 58.49 27.51 56.41
CA LEU A 193 59.84 27.13 56.86
C LEU A 193 60.89 28.13 56.33
N ASP A 194 60.79 28.55 55.08
CA ASP A 194 61.69 29.56 54.49
C ASP A 194 61.53 30.94 55.14
N LYS A 195 60.30 31.34 55.52
CA LYS A 195 60.08 32.56 56.32
C LYS A 195 60.76 32.45 57.69
N ARG A 196 60.54 31.33 58.40
CA ARG A 196 61.14 31.10 59.73
C ARG A 196 62.67 31.06 59.66
N ARG A 197 63.24 30.49 58.59
CA ARG A 197 64.68 30.52 58.30
C ARG A 197 65.19 31.96 58.22
N ARG A 198 64.58 32.79 57.38
CA ARG A 198 64.94 34.22 57.24
C ARG A 198 64.86 34.99 58.55
N ASP A 199 63.90 34.68 59.40
CA ASP A 199 63.75 35.33 60.70
C ASP A 199 64.83 34.88 61.69
N LEU A 200 65.22 33.60 61.69
CA LEU A 200 66.36 33.09 62.47
C LEU A 200 67.71 33.68 62.00
N ASP A 201 67.91 33.82 60.70
CA ASP A 201 69.16 34.35 60.12
C ASP A 201 69.47 35.79 60.58
N LYS A 202 68.47 36.51 61.12
CA LYS A 202 68.62 37.85 61.71
C LYS A 202 69.02 37.85 63.19
N THR A 203 68.95 36.70 63.87
CA THR A 203 69.29 36.57 65.29
C THR A 203 70.77 36.31 65.51
N ARG A 204 71.29 36.62 66.71
CA ARG A 204 72.71 36.38 67.06
C ARG A 204 72.96 34.88 67.24
N PRO A 205 74.08 34.32 66.75
CA PRO A 205 74.40 32.91 66.94
C PRO A 205 74.56 32.54 68.41
N ASP A 206 73.77 31.57 68.86
CA ASP A 206 73.83 30.98 70.19
C ASP A 206 73.43 29.48 70.15
N GLU A 207 73.48 28.81 71.31
CA GLU A 207 73.15 27.39 71.41
C GLU A 207 71.67 27.09 71.07
N ASN A 208 70.77 28.03 71.36
CA ASN A 208 69.35 27.92 71.04
C ASN A 208 69.12 27.96 69.51
N MET A 209 69.80 28.84 68.79
CA MET A 209 69.76 28.93 67.33
C MET A 209 70.20 27.60 66.69
N VAL A 210 71.26 26.97 67.22
CA VAL A 210 71.72 25.65 66.75
C VAL A 210 70.64 24.59 66.94
N GLN A 211 69.97 24.55 68.10
CA GLN A 211 68.87 23.61 68.35
C GLN A 211 67.67 23.87 67.41
N GLN A 212 67.31 25.12 67.19
CA GLN A 212 66.21 25.49 66.29
C GLN A 212 66.52 25.14 64.83
N MET A 213 67.75 25.31 64.37
CA MET A 213 68.17 24.90 63.02
C MET A 213 68.18 23.39 62.86
N LYS A 214 68.61 22.62 63.87
CA LYS A 214 68.51 21.15 63.87
C LYS A 214 67.05 20.71 63.72
N LYS A 215 66.14 21.29 64.50
CA LYS A 215 64.70 21.02 64.40
C LYS A 215 64.12 21.39 63.04
N MET A 216 64.51 22.55 62.49
CA MET A 216 64.08 22.97 61.15
C MET A 216 64.56 22.00 60.07
N LYS A 217 65.79 21.49 60.18
CA LYS A 217 66.32 20.47 59.26
C LYS A 217 65.49 19.19 59.31
N GLU A 218 65.07 18.76 60.50
CA GLU A 218 64.15 17.63 60.63
C GLU A 218 62.79 17.91 59.98
N ASP A 219 62.23 19.11 60.17
CA ASP A 219 60.94 19.49 59.58
C ASP A 219 61.00 19.59 58.05
N ILE A 220 62.12 20.07 57.48
CA ILE A 220 62.39 20.05 56.03
C ILE A 220 62.43 18.61 55.52
N ASN A 221 63.13 17.70 56.21
CA ASN A 221 63.22 16.29 55.81
C ASN A 221 61.87 15.56 55.88
N LYS A 222 60.89 16.11 56.62
CA LYS A 222 59.51 15.60 56.67
C LYS A 222 58.64 16.10 55.52
N LEU A 223 59.05 17.15 54.79
CA LEU A 223 58.30 17.62 53.63
C LEU A 223 58.35 16.55 52.53
N ARG A 224 57.17 16.08 52.14
CA ARG A 224 57.03 15.07 51.09
C ARG A 224 56.57 15.73 49.81
N ILE A 225 57.43 15.70 48.79
CA ILE A 225 57.10 16.14 47.44
C ILE A 225 56.77 14.91 46.62
N ASP A 226 55.49 14.68 46.37
CA ASP A 226 55.04 13.57 45.53
C ASP A 226 55.32 13.86 44.05
N SER A 227 55.59 12.80 43.28
CA SER A 227 55.73 12.87 41.82
C SER A 227 54.42 13.32 41.17
N LEU A 228 54.53 14.01 40.02
CA LEU A 228 53.36 14.46 39.26
C LEU A 228 52.47 13.25 38.88
N PRO A 229 51.15 13.30 39.16
CA PRO A 229 50.26 12.22 38.74
C PRO A 229 50.14 12.17 37.22
N GLN A 230 49.90 10.98 36.69
CA GLN A 230 49.60 10.81 35.27
C GLN A 230 48.21 11.37 34.95
N PHE A 231 48.10 12.16 33.87
CA PHE A 231 46.82 12.72 33.44
C PHE A 231 46.12 11.77 32.47
N PRO A 232 44.89 11.33 32.78
CA PRO A 232 44.15 10.44 31.89
C PRO A 232 43.69 11.19 30.63
N LYS A 233 43.86 10.55 29.46
CA LYS A 233 43.34 11.01 28.17
C LYS A 233 42.03 10.29 27.86
N ILE A 234 41.00 11.02 27.44
CA ILE A 234 39.70 10.48 27.04
C ILE A 234 39.54 10.64 25.52
N SER A 235 39.08 9.58 24.84
CA SER A 235 38.81 9.61 23.39
C SER A 235 37.60 8.72 23.05
N PHE A 236 36.82 9.14 22.05
CA PHE A 236 35.72 8.37 21.48
C PHE A 236 36.01 8.06 20.01
N GLN A 237 35.70 6.83 19.57
CA GLN A 237 35.84 6.40 18.18
C GLN A 237 34.49 5.83 17.74
N SER A 238 33.87 6.47 16.75
CA SER A 238 32.64 5.97 16.14
C SER A 238 32.94 4.84 15.15
N LYS A 239 31.95 3.98 14.94
CA LYS A 239 31.93 3.02 13.83
C LYS A 239 31.01 3.55 12.73
N ALA A 240 31.33 3.25 11.47
CA ALA A 240 30.44 3.51 10.35
C ALA A 240 29.21 2.59 10.45
N VAL A 241 28.04 3.12 10.11
CA VAL A 241 26.76 2.39 10.03
C VAL A 241 26.13 2.74 8.70
N THR A 242 25.66 1.74 7.97
CA THR A 242 25.01 1.87 6.66
C THR A 242 23.49 1.79 6.78
N GLU A 243 22.78 2.15 5.73
CA GLU A 243 21.32 2.01 5.68
C GLU A 243 20.89 0.54 5.76
N ASP A 244 21.64 -0.36 5.11
CA ASP A 244 21.42 -1.82 5.15
C ASP A 244 21.52 -2.38 6.58
N ASP A 245 22.46 -1.86 7.39
CA ASP A 245 22.57 -2.25 8.80
C ASP A 245 21.28 -1.91 9.58
N ILE A 246 20.66 -0.77 9.28
CA ILE A 246 19.41 -0.33 9.91
C ILE A 246 18.22 -1.15 9.41
N ILE A 247 18.14 -1.39 8.10
CA ILE A 247 17.08 -2.23 7.51
C ILE A 247 17.15 -3.64 8.07
N HIS A 248 18.34 -4.23 8.19
CA HIS A 248 18.53 -5.56 8.77
C HIS A 248 18.06 -5.63 10.23
N LEU A 249 18.19 -4.55 11.01
CA LEU A 249 17.68 -4.49 12.39
C LEU A 249 16.16 -4.41 12.45
N ILE A 250 15.53 -3.70 11.51
CA ILE A 250 14.07 -3.55 11.43
C ILE A 250 13.42 -4.84 10.89
N GLY A 251 14.03 -5.46 9.88
CA GLY A 251 13.54 -6.68 9.25
C GLY A 251 12.94 -6.44 7.86
N SER A 252 12.08 -7.38 7.43
CA SER A 252 11.49 -7.39 6.08
C SER A 252 10.04 -7.85 6.14
N TYR A 253 9.25 -7.49 5.12
CA TYR A 253 7.90 -8.00 4.93
C TYR A 253 7.78 -8.75 3.59
N THR A 254 6.74 -9.58 3.48
CA THR A 254 6.46 -10.37 2.29
C THR A 254 4.99 -10.28 1.96
N LEU A 255 4.67 -10.12 0.68
CA LEU A 255 3.31 -10.32 0.17
C LEU A 255 3.23 -11.73 -0.43
N SER A 256 2.20 -12.50 -0.08
CA SER A 256 1.99 -13.86 -0.60
C SER A 256 2.06 -13.88 -2.13
N GLY A 257 2.95 -14.72 -2.69
CA GLY A 257 3.18 -14.81 -4.14
C GLY A 257 4.29 -13.88 -4.68
N CYS A 258 4.81 -12.94 -3.89
CA CYS A 258 6.04 -12.20 -4.19
C CYS A 258 7.20 -12.70 -3.31
N SER A 259 8.42 -12.63 -3.85
CA SER A 259 9.62 -12.93 -3.05
C SER A 259 9.74 -11.94 -1.88
N PRO A 260 10.38 -12.33 -0.76
CA PRO A 260 10.65 -11.40 0.32
C PRO A 260 11.38 -10.17 -0.22
N VAL A 261 10.92 -8.98 0.15
CA VAL A 261 11.60 -7.74 -0.24
C VAL A 261 12.94 -7.69 0.47
N LYS A 262 13.97 -8.28 -0.15
CA LYS A 262 15.38 -8.16 0.22
C LYS A 262 16.06 -7.22 -0.78
N GLU A 263 16.07 -5.94 -0.44
CA GLU A 263 17.16 -4.98 -0.64
C GLU A 263 17.69 -4.63 -2.05
N LYS A 264 17.45 -5.39 -3.13
CA LYS A 264 18.12 -5.08 -4.41
C LYS A 264 17.54 -3.94 -5.26
N GLU A 265 16.44 -3.31 -4.86
CA GLU A 265 15.69 -2.43 -5.78
C GLU A 265 15.27 -1.08 -5.19
N TYR A 266 15.87 -0.63 -4.08
CA TYR A 266 15.52 0.68 -3.52
C TYR A 266 16.43 1.83 -3.97
N GLN A 267 17.53 1.59 -4.69
CA GLN A 267 18.36 2.69 -5.21
C GLN A 267 18.99 2.37 -6.58
N GLN A 268 18.33 2.85 -7.64
CA GLN A 268 18.89 3.68 -8.72
C GLN A 268 17.92 3.64 -9.92
N HIS A 269 17.48 4.82 -10.36
CA HIS A 269 16.46 5.05 -11.40
C HIS A 269 15.03 4.84 -10.90
N GLY A 270 14.21 5.91 -10.91
CA GLY A 270 12.78 5.88 -10.59
C GLY A 270 11.95 5.01 -11.55
N LYS A 271 12.20 3.71 -11.55
CA LYS A 271 11.42 2.66 -12.19
C LYS A 271 10.83 1.82 -11.05
N LEU A 272 9.53 1.99 -10.85
CA LEU A 272 8.70 1.09 -10.06
C LEU A 272 8.97 -0.35 -10.51
N PHE A 273 9.45 -1.21 -9.61
CA PHE A 273 9.62 -2.61 -9.93
C PHE A 273 8.27 -3.30 -9.98
N ARG A 274 8.04 -4.00 -11.10
CA ARG A 274 6.87 -4.83 -11.37
C ARG A 274 7.14 -6.23 -10.80
N CYS A 275 6.59 -6.57 -9.65
CA CYS A 275 6.48 -7.99 -9.27
C CYS A 275 5.61 -8.65 -10.35
N SER A 276 5.98 -9.84 -10.84
CA SER A 276 5.19 -10.57 -11.85
C SER A 276 3.75 -10.86 -11.40
N TYR A 277 3.47 -10.76 -10.10
CA TYR A 277 2.14 -10.78 -9.50
C TYR A 277 1.53 -9.38 -9.26
N CYS A 278 2.32 -8.34 -8.96
CA CYS A 278 1.82 -6.98 -8.67
C CYS A 278 1.66 -6.08 -9.91
N GLY A 279 2.25 -6.48 -11.04
CA GLY A 279 2.15 -5.74 -12.29
C GLY A 279 3.14 -4.61 -12.45
#